data_AF-A0AAW8MHB7-F1
#
_entry.id   AF-A0AAW8MHB7-F1
#
_cell.length_a   1.000
_cell.length_b   1.000
_cell.length_c   1.000
_cell.angle_alpha   90.00
_cell.angle_beta   90.00
_cell.angle_gamma   90.00
#
_symmetry.space_group_name_H-M   'P 1'
#
loop_
_entity.id
_entity.type
_entity.pdbx_description
1 polymer ?
#
loop_
_entity_poly.entity_id
_entity_poly.type
_entity_poly.pdbx_seq_one_letter_code
_entity_poly.pdbx_strand_id
1 'polypeptide(L)'
;MWWPGTLIGAGAGFAIASIPGALLGALLGQALDRRLNLQSWAQLRERLGGRPALRNDELLFVLLGRLAKSDGRVVDGHIQQARQEMRALDLSESAQRRAIAAFNRGKSGDVRLRGYLRRLSTQPHAAEGVLRACWRMVWADGKAGVGERELIARWGKWLGWTQQQVQALASDYEPHKLSLPNSGVTYQEALRLLGVSATSEPSQIKRAYRRLLSRHHPDKIAGSGATPLQVREATDRTRELHNAYRLIRERRDFR
;
A
#
# COMPACT_ATOMS: atom_id res chain seq x y z
N MET A 1 -16.20 -34.11 4.89
CA MET A 1 -16.86 -33.30 5.95
C MET A 1 -16.52 -33.93 7.28
N TRP A 2 -15.93 -33.17 8.19
CA TRP A 2 -15.60 -33.66 9.54
C TRP A 2 -16.61 -33.07 10.51
N TRP A 3 -17.12 -33.89 11.43
CA TRP A 3 -18.08 -33.50 12.47
C TRP A 3 -17.30 -33.35 13.78
N PRO A 4 -16.71 -32.17 14.02
CA PRO A 4 -15.75 -32.01 15.10
C PRO A 4 -16.41 -32.17 16.47
N GLY A 5 -17.68 -31.76 16.63
CA GLY A 5 -18.46 -32.01 17.84
C GLY A 5 -18.75 -33.49 18.04
N THR A 6 -19.09 -34.24 16.99
CA THR A 6 -19.28 -35.70 17.07
C THR A 6 -18.01 -36.42 17.54
N LEU A 7 -16.83 -36.03 17.03
CA LEU A 7 -15.56 -36.67 17.39
C LEU A 7 -15.10 -36.32 18.81
N ILE A 8 -15.21 -35.04 19.21
CA ILE A 8 -14.90 -34.61 20.58
C ILE A 8 -15.87 -35.27 21.57
N GLY A 9 -17.16 -35.27 21.23
CA GLY A 9 -18.21 -35.90 22.02
C GLY A 9 -17.99 -37.40 22.19
N ALA A 10 -17.67 -38.12 21.11
CA ALA A 10 -17.36 -39.54 21.15
C ALA A 10 -16.13 -39.85 22.03
N GLY A 11 -15.06 -39.06 21.89
CA GLY A 11 -13.84 -39.24 22.69
C GLY A 11 -14.06 -38.93 24.18
N ALA A 12 -14.74 -37.82 24.49
CA ALA A 12 -15.07 -37.46 25.88
C ALA A 12 -16.03 -38.48 26.51
N GLY A 13 -17.04 -38.91 25.76
CA GLY A 13 -17.98 -39.94 26.18
C GLY A 13 -17.29 -41.29 26.43
N PHE A 14 -16.35 -41.68 25.57
CA PHE A 14 -15.54 -42.88 25.75
C PHE A 14 -14.71 -42.84 27.04
N ALA A 15 -14.13 -41.69 27.36
CA ALA A 15 -13.34 -41.53 28.59
C ALA A 15 -14.17 -41.67 29.88
N ILE A 16 -15.47 -41.32 29.83
CA ILE A 16 -16.36 -41.36 31.00
C ILE A 16 -17.02 -42.73 31.18
N ALA A 17 -17.48 -43.34 30.09
CA ALA A 17 -18.31 -44.56 30.15
C ALA A 17 -18.03 -45.56 29.02
N SER A 18 -16.80 -45.57 28.48
CA SER A 18 -16.35 -46.54 27.47
C SER A 18 -17.26 -46.56 26.24
N ILE A 19 -17.57 -47.73 25.67
CA ILE A 19 -18.34 -47.84 24.41
C ILE A 19 -19.74 -47.20 24.52
N PRO A 20 -20.56 -47.44 25.57
CA PRO A 20 -21.85 -46.75 25.74
C PRO A 20 -21.71 -45.23 25.82
N GLY A 21 -20.69 -44.75 26.54
CA GLY A 21 -20.40 -43.32 26.64
C GLY A 21 -20.00 -42.71 25.31
N ALA A 22 -19.21 -43.41 24.49
CA ALA A 22 -18.81 -42.96 23.17
C ALA A 22 -20.00 -42.79 22.23
N LEU A 23 -20.97 -43.71 22.26
CA LEU A 23 -22.19 -43.63 21.44
C LEU A 23 -23.05 -42.43 21.85
N LEU A 24 -23.26 -42.24 23.15
CA LEU A 24 -24.05 -41.12 23.68
C LEU A 24 -23.35 -39.78 23.42
N GLY A 25 -22.03 -39.73 23.61
CA GLY A 25 -21.20 -38.57 23.30
C GLY A 25 -21.18 -38.21 21.81
N ALA A 26 -21.14 -39.20 20.93
CA ALA A 26 -21.25 -38.99 19.48
C ALA A 26 -22.62 -38.41 19.10
N LEU A 27 -23.71 -38.92 19.67
CA LEU A 27 -25.08 -38.42 19.42
C LEU A 27 -25.25 -36.97 19.87
N LEU A 28 -24.78 -36.65 21.08
CA LEU A 28 -24.80 -35.27 21.61
C LEU A 28 -23.92 -34.34 20.78
N GLY A 29 -22.72 -34.79 20.41
CA GLY A 29 -21.80 -34.07 19.54
C GLY A 29 -22.38 -33.79 18.16
N GLN A 30 -23.12 -34.74 17.59
CA GLN A 30 -23.78 -34.59 16.30
C GLN A 30 -24.98 -33.64 16.35
N ALA A 31 -25.76 -33.67 17.45
CA ALA A 31 -26.81 -32.70 17.68
C ALA A 31 -26.25 -31.28 17.81
N LEU A 32 -25.11 -31.14 18.49
CA LEU A 32 -24.37 -29.88 18.60
C LEU A 32 -23.85 -29.39 17.24
N ASP A 33 -23.23 -30.28 16.45
CA ASP A 33 -22.74 -29.94 15.11
C ASP A 33 -23.86 -29.50 14.17
N ARG A 34 -25.05 -30.12 14.25
CA ARG A 34 -26.24 -29.71 13.48
C ARG A 34 -26.80 -28.36 13.95
N ARG A 35 -26.91 -28.13 15.26
CA ARG A 35 -27.39 -26.86 15.83
C ARG A 35 -26.44 -25.71 15.53
N LEU A 36 -25.14 -25.98 15.51
CA LEU A 36 -24.10 -24.97 15.29
C LEU A 36 -23.62 -24.91 13.83
N ASN A 37 -24.10 -25.78 12.94
CA ASN A 37 -23.67 -25.93 11.55
C ASN A 37 -22.14 -26.04 11.41
N LEU A 38 -21.52 -26.85 12.27
CA LEU A 38 -20.07 -27.09 12.31
C LEU A 38 -19.73 -28.24 11.36
N GLN A 39 -19.20 -27.91 10.18
CA GLN A 39 -18.80 -28.91 9.18
C GLN A 39 -17.28 -29.02 9.01
N SER A 40 -16.52 -28.22 9.78
CA SER A 40 -15.06 -28.19 9.75
C SER A 40 -14.45 -27.75 11.10
N TRP A 41 -13.24 -28.24 11.35
CA TRP A 41 -12.40 -27.81 12.48
C TRP A 41 -12.07 -26.30 12.44
N ALA A 42 -12.02 -25.70 11.25
CA ALA A 42 -11.80 -24.27 11.08
C ALA A 42 -12.95 -23.45 11.70
N GLN A 43 -14.20 -23.85 11.45
CA GLN A 43 -15.40 -23.16 11.99
C GLN A 43 -15.52 -23.32 13.52
N LEU A 44 -15.17 -24.49 14.06
CA LEU A 44 -15.14 -24.71 15.51
C LEU A 44 -14.11 -23.80 16.18
N ARG A 45 -12.92 -23.68 15.58
CA ARG A 45 -11.87 -22.77 16.05
C ARG A 45 -12.30 -21.30 15.96
N GLU A 46 -13.02 -20.90 14.92
CA GLU A 46 -13.56 -19.55 14.77
C GLU A 46 -14.55 -19.17 15.88
N ARG A 47 -15.43 -20.09 16.27
CA ARG A 47 -16.43 -19.84 17.33
C ARG A 47 -15.86 -19.89 18.74
N LEU A 48 -14.84 -20.70 18.98
CA LEU A 48 -14.13 -20.76 20.27
C LEU A 48 -13.13 -19.59 20.47
N GLY A 49 -13.21 -18.53 19.65
CA GLY A 49 -12.40 -17.31 19.79
C GLY A 49 -11.15 -17.25 18.90
N GLY A 50 -10.97 -18.21 18.00
CA GLY A 50 -9.95 -18.15 16.96
C GLY A 50 -10.36 -17.13 15.90
N ARG A 51 -10.01 -15.85 16.09
CA ARG A 51 -10.25 -14.78 15.09
C ARG A 51 -10.04 -15.33 13.66
N PRO A 52 -11.00 -15.16 12.74
CA PRO A 52 -10.91 -15.72 11.40
C PRO A 52 -9.55 -15.35 10.79
N ALA A 53 -8.95 -16.30 10.09
CA ALA A 53 -7.68 -16.05 9.43
C ALA A 53 -7.90 -14.89 8.45
N LEU A 54 -7.33 -13.70 8.74
CA LEU A 54 -7.24 -12.61 7.78
C LEU A 54 -6.65 -13.20 6.50
N ARG A 55 -7.42 -13.10 5.42
CA ARG A 55 -6.92 -13.38 4.08
C ARG A 55 -5.80 -12.39 3.75
N ASN A 56 -4.90 -12.76 2.83
CA ASN A 56 -3.72 -11.95 2.52
C ASN A 56 -4.09 -10.54 2.01
N ASP A 57 -5.15 -10.44 1.19
CA ASP A 57 -5.74 -9.18 0.73
C ASP A 57 -6.26 -8.35 1.91
N GLU A 58 -7.06 -8.92 2.81
CA GLU A 58 -7.53 -8.20 3.99
C GLU A 58 -6.40 -7.73 4.91
N LEU A 59 -5.37 -8.56 5.11
CA LEU A 59 -4.20 -8.19 5.91
C LEU A 59 -3.51 -6.96 5.34
N LEU A 60 -3.29 -6.92 4.01
CA LEU A 60 -2.72 -5.75 3.36
C LEU A 60 -3.53 -4.50 3.69
N PHE A 61 -4.85 -4.51 3.49
CA PHE A 61 -5.67 -3.33 3.74
C PHE A 61 -5.70 -2.91 5.21
N VAL A 62 -5.63 -3.84 6.17
CA VAL A 62 -5.44 -3.50 7.60
C VAL A 62 -4.13 -2.73 7.81
N LEU A 63 -3.02 -3.15 7.19
CA LEU A 63 -1.73 -2.46 7.30
C LEU A 63 -1.79 -1.06 6.69
N LEU A 64 -2.36 -0.95 5.48
CA LEU A 64 -2.54 0.31 4.79
C LEU A 64 -3.38 1.31 5.60
N GLY A 65 -4.48 0.84 6.20
CA GLY A 65 -5.33 1.68 7.06
C GLY A 65 -4.63 2.14 8.33
N ARG A 66 -3.73 1.32 8.88
CA ARG A 66 -2.93 1.70 10.05
C ARG A 66 -1.85 2.74 9.71
N LEU A 67 -1.19 2.59 8.56
CA LEU A 67 -0.23 3.60 8.05
C LEU A 67 -0.93 4.93 7.80
N ALA A 68 -2.01 4.91 7.02
CA ALA A 68 -2.75 6.13 6.67
C ALA A 68 -3.27 6.94 7.86
N LYS A 69 -3.34 6.32 9.06
CA LYS A 69 -3.80 6.95 10.30
C LYS A 69 -2.67 7.29 11.27
N SER A 70 -1.45 6.75 11.11
CA SER A 70 -0.39 6.88 12.12
C SER A 70 0.05 8.32 12.35
N ASP A 71 0.10 9.12 11.28
CA ASP A 71 0.61 10.49 11.32
C ASP A 71 -0.51 11.54 11.40
N GLY A 72 -1.74 11.13 11.71
CA GLY A 72 -2.85 12.04 12.01
C GLY A 72 -4.13 11.71 11.27
N ARG A 73 -4.58 12.58 10.36
CA ARG A 73 -5.80 12.36 9.58
C ARG A 73 -5.49 11.62 8.29
N VAL A 74 -6.41 10.75 7.89
CA VAL A 74 -6.34 10.11 6.57
C VAL A 74 -6.62 11.18 5.51
N VAL A 75 -5.68 11.37 4.58
CA VAL A 75 -5.82 12.31 3.46
C VAL A 75 -6.26 11.60 2.18
N ASP A 76 -6.69 12.37 1.18
CA ASP A 76 -7.20 11.84 -0.09
C ASP A 76 -6.17 10.99 -0.84
N GLY A 77 -4.87 11.34 -0.72
CA GLY A 77 -3.78 10.55 -1.29
C GLY A 77 -3.79 9.09 -0.82
N HIS A 78 -3.99 8.85 0.49
CA HIS A 78 -4.10 7.51 1.05
C HIS A 78 -5.29 6.73 0.50
N ILE A 79 -6.43 7.40 0.35
CA ILE A 79 -7.65 6.77 -0.19
C ILE A 79 -7.46 6.39 -1.66
N GLN A 80 -6.85 7.27 -2.46
CA GLN A 80 -6.56 6.98 -3.85
C GLN A 80 -5.54 5.85 -3.99
N GLN A 81 -4.49 5.83 -3.17
CA GLN A 81 -3.52 4.74 -3.18
C GLN A 81 -4.17 3.40 -2.80
N ALA A 82 -5.00 3.36 -1.76
CA ALA A 82 -5.74 2.15 -1.40
C ALA A 82 -6.61 1.64 -2.56
N ARG A 83 -7.31 2.53 -3.28
CA ARG A 83 -8.09 2.16 -4.48
C ARG A 83 -7.22 1.65 -5.62
N GLN A 84 -6.01 2.17 -5.80
CA GLN A 84 -5.06 1.65 -6.78
C GLN A 84 -4.62 0.24 -6.44
N GLU A 85 -4.32 -0.07 -5.17
CA GLU A 85 -3.99 -1.44 -4.74
C GLU A 85 -5.17 -2.39 -4.98
N MET A 86 -6.42 -1.97 -4.73
CA MET A 86 -7.61 -2.79 -5.03
C MET A 86 -7.72 -3.13 -6.51
N ARG A 87 -7.39 -2.18 -7.40
CA ARG A 87 -7.38 -2.40 -8.86
C ARG A 87 -6.21 -3.29 -9.29
N ALA A 88 -5.02 -3.09 -8.73
CA ALA A 88 -3.83 -3.88 -9.06
C ALA A 88 -3.98 -5.35 -8.66
N LEU A 89 -4.74 -5.63 -7.59
CA LEU A 89 -5.09 -6.98 -7.14
C LEU A 89 -6.31 -7.58 -7.85
N ASP A 90 -6.92 -6.86 -8.79
CA ASP A 90 -8.13 -7.26 -9.52
C ASP A 90 -9.27 -7.73 -8.58
N LEU A 91 -9.53 -6.96 -7.52
CA LEU A 91 -10.52 -7.35 -6.51
C LEU A 91 -11.95 -7.24 -7.06
N SER A 92 -12.71 -8.34 -6.96
CA SER A 92 -14.17 -8.32 -7.16
C SER A 92 -14.88 -7.37 -6.18
N GLU A 93 -16.09 -6.93 -6.50
CA GLU A 93 -16.84 -6.01 -5.62
C GLU A 93 -16.97 -6.51 -4.18
N SER A 94 -17.24 -7.81 -3.99
CA SER A 94 -17.31 -8.40 -2.65
C SER A 94 -15.98 -8.32 -1.91
N ALA A 95 -14.86 -8.51 -2.61
CA ALA A 95 -13.51 -8.39 -2.07
C ALA A 95 -13.16 -6.93 -1.76
N GLN A 96 -13.55 -6.00 -2.62
CA GLN A 96 -13.39 -4.56 -2.37
C GLN A 96 -14.12 -4.14 -1.09
N ARG A 97 -15.36 -4.59 -0.86
CA ARG A 97 -16.10 -4.31 0.39
C ARG A 97 -15.36 -4.82 1.63
N ARG A 98 -14.81 -6.04 1.57
CA ARG A 98 -13.98 -6.60 2.66
C ARG A 98 -12.68 -5.83 2.85
N ALA A 99 -12.01 -5.43 1.77
CA ALA A 99 -10.81 -4.60 1.80
C ALA A 99 -11.07 -3.23 2.44
N ILE A 100 -12.19 -2.58 2.12
CA ILE A 100 -12.63 -1.32 2.75
C ILE A 100 -12.87 -1.52 4.24
N ALA A 101 -13.57 -2.58 4.64
CA ALA A 101 -13.79 -2.90 6.04
C ALA A 101 -12.46 -3.20 6.77
N ALA A 102 -11.55 -3.92 6.13
CA ALA A 102 -10.21 -4.20 6.64
C ALA A 102 -9.38 -2.92 6.83
N PHE A 103 -9.41 -2.00 5.87
CA PHE A 103 -8.78 -0.69 5.98
C PHE A 103 -9.34 0.10 7.18
N ASN A 104 -10.67 0.10 7.34
CA ASN A 104 -11.32 0.74 8.48
C ASN A 104 -10.90 0.14 9.83
N ARG A 105 -10.78 -1.19 9.93
CA ARG A 105 -10.22 -1.87 11.12
C ARG A 105 -8.74 -1.54 11.34
N GLY A 106 -7.98 -1.32 10.26
CA GLY A 106 -6.58 -0.90 10.33
C GLY A 106 -6.39 0.42 11.06
N LYS A 107 -7.25 1.40 10.75
CA LYS A 107 -7.23 2.74 11.33
C LYS A 107 -7.41 2.76 12.85
N SER A 108 -8.16 1.83 13.43
CA SER A 108 -8.39 1.83 14.89
C SER A 108 -7.20 1.33 15.70
N GLY A 109 -6.25 0.61 15.08
CA GLY A 109 -5.07 0.09 15.79
C GLY A 109 -5.29 -1.22 16.57
N ASP A 110 -6.53 -1.70 16.69
CA ASP A 110 -6.88 -2.82 17.57
C ASP A 110 -6.42 -4.21 17.07
N VAL A 111 -6.08 -4.30 15.78
CA VAL A 111 -5.67 -5.57 15.17
C VAL A 111 -4.24 -5.93 15.59
N ARG A 112 -4.07 -7.12 16.19
CA ARG A 112 -2.75 -7.70 16.53
C ARG A 112 -2.12 -8.33 15.29
N LEU A 113 -1.21 -7.62 14.64
CA LEU A 113 -0.65 -8.00 13.32
C LEU A 113 0.45 -9.07 13.36
N ARG A 114 1.21 -9.16 14.47
CA ARG A 114 2.43 -9.99 14.56
C ARG A 114 2.21 -11.45 14.14
N GLY A 115 1.10 -12.06 14.57
CA GLY A 115 0.80 -13.45 14.25
C GLY A 115 0.45 -13.68 12.77
N TYR A 116 -0.19 -12.70 12.12
CA TYR A 116 -0.53 -12.77 10.70
C TYR A 116 0.72 -12.57 9.83
N LEU A 117 1.55 -11.57 10.16
CA LEU A 117 2.80 -11.29 9.45
C LEU A 117 3.82 -12.43 9.59
N ARG A 118 3.91 -13.08 10.76
CA ARG A 118 4.73 -14.29 10.94
C ARG A 118 4.28 -15.49 10.11
N ARG A 119 3.01 -15.56 9.72
CA ARG A 119 2.56 -16.61 8.79
C ARG A 119 2.88 -16.23 7.35
N LEU A 120 2.78 -14.95 7.01
CA LEU A 120 3.12 -14.46 5.68
C LEU A 120 4.62 -14.53 5.40
N SER A 121 5.48 -14.57 6.43
CA SER A 121 6.94 -14.69 6.26
C SER A 121 7.38 -15.97 5.53
N THR A 122 6.54 -17.02 5.47
CA THR A 122 6.84 -18.23 4.70
C THR A 122 6.60 -18.06 3.19
N GLN A 123 6.03 -16.92 2.77
CA GLN A 123 5.72 -16.57 1.39
C GLN A 123 6.50 -15.29 1.02
N PRO A 124 7.79 -15.39 0.64
CA PRO A 124 8.67 -14.24 0.50
C PRO A 124 8.18 -13.22 -0.54
N HIS A 125 7.69 -13.67 -1.69
CA HIS A 125 7.12 -12.77 -2.71
C HIS A 125 5.88 -12.02 -2.24
N ALA A 126 5.00 -12.67 -1.47
CA ALA A 126 3.82 -12.03 -0.91
C ALA A 126 4.18 -11.04 0.20
N ALA A 127 5.15 -11.39 1.06
CA ALA A 127 5.70 -10.50 2.07
C ALA A 127 6.33 -9.25 1.46
N GLU A 128 7.13 -9.41 0.40
CA GLU A 128 7.70 -8.30 -0.36
C GLU A 128 6.61 -7.42 -0.97
N GLY A 129 5.62 -8.02 -1.63
CA GLY A 129 4.49 -7.29 -2.23
C GLY A 129 3.74 -6.41 -1.21
N VAL A 130 3.54 -6.94 0.01
CA VAL A 130 2.94 -6.18 1.11
C VAL A 130 3.81 -5.00 1.55
N LEU A 131 5.13 -5.20 1.72
CA LEU A 131 6.04 -4.11 2.08
C LEU A 131 6.10 -3.02 1.01
N ARG A 132 6.12 -3.42 -0.27
CA ARG A 132 6.10 -2.49 -1.41
C ARG A 132 4.80 -1.67 -1.44
N ALA A 133 3.65 -2.29 -1.19
CA ALA A 133 2.37 -1.58 -1.10
C ALA A 133 2.33 -0.62 0.12
N CYS A 134 2.93 -1.01 1.24
CA CYS A 134 3.09 -0.13 2.40
C CYS A 134 3.93 1.11 2.06
N TRP A 135 5.04 0.95 1.34
CA TRP A 135 5.86 2.08 0.89
C TRP A 135 5.12 3.00 -0.08
N ARG A 136 4.37 2.45 -1.05
CA ARG A 136 3.53 3.28 -1.93
C ARG A 136 2.47 4.09 -1.16
N MET A 137 1.89 3.51 -0.11
CA MET A 137 0.94 4.22 0.77
C MET A 137 1.57 5.40 1.49
N VAL A 138 2.72 5.17 2.11
CA VAL A 138 3.48 6.18 2.88
C VAL A 138 3.99 7.32 1.99
N TRP A 139 4.15 7.08 0.68
CA TRP A 139 4.57 8.11 -0.26
C TRP A 139 3.41 8.74 -1.04
N ALA A 140 2.17 8.33 -0.81
CA ALA A 140 1.00 8.76 -1.59
C ALA A 140 0.73 10.27 -1.49
N ASP A 141 1.14 10.90 -0.39
CA ASP A 141 1.07 12.32 -0.09
C ASP A 141 2.46 13.02 -0.11
N GLY A 142 3.48 12.31 -0.58
CA GLY A 142 4.80 12.86 -0.90
C GLY A 142 5.77 12.98 0.28
N LYS A 143 5.40 12.52 1.48
CA LYS A 143 6.27 12.57 2.66
C LYS A 143 6.12 11.30 3.50
N ALA A 144 7.20 10.53 3.62
CA ALA A 144 7.27 9.41 4.54
C ALA A 144 7.69 9.86 5.95
N GLY A 145 6.75 9.85 6.90
CA GLY A 145 6.97 10.21 8.29
C GLY A 145 7.84 9.21 9.06
N VAL A 146 8.38 9.63 10.22
CA VAL A 146 9.24 8.77 11.05
C VAL A 146 8.44 7.60 11.63
N GLY A 147 7.23 7.86 12.14
CA GLY A 147 6.37 6.83 12.72
C GLY A 147 5.96 5.75 11.71
N GLU A 148 5.67 6.15 10.48
CA GLU A 148 5.35 5.23 9.37
C GLU A 148 6.54 4.33 9.02
N ARG A 149 7.74 4.91 8.90
CA ARG A 149 8.97 4.15 8.63
C ARG A 149 9.26 3.14 9.74
N GLU A 150 9.05 3.51 11.00
CA GLU A 150 9.19 2.60 12.13
C GLU A 150 8.16 1.46 12.10
N LEU A 151 6.92 1.73 11.71
CA LEU A 151 5.89 0.71 11.53
C LEU A 151 6.29 -0.29 10.43
N ILE A 152 6.70 0.19 9.26
CA ILE A 152 7.13 -0.67 8.15
C ILE A 152 8.36 -1.49 8.54
N ALA A 153 9.36 -0.89 9.20
CA ALA A 153 10.54 -1.62 9.69
C ALA A 153 10.16 -2.72 10.70
N ARG A 154 9.24 -2.43 11.62
CA ARG A 154 8.73 -3.41 12.60
C ARG A 154 7.99 -4.56 11.91
N TRP A 155 7.18 -4.28 10.89
CA TRP A 155 6.47 -5.30 10.13
C TRP A 155 7.43 -6.14 9.30
N GLY A 156 8.43 -5.53 8.68
CA GLY A 156 9.52 -6.22 7.99
C GLY A 156 10.22 -7.23 8.89
N LYS A 157 10.56 -6.85 10.12
CA LYS A 157 11.12 -7.78 11.12
C LYS A 157 10.20 -8.98 11.38
N TRP A 158 8.89 -8.77 11.47
CA TRP A 158 7.93 -9.88 11.66
C TRP A 158 7.74 -10.73 10.40
N LEU A 159 7.98 -10.16 9.22
CA LEU A 159 8.00 -10.84 7.93
C LEU A 159 9.33 -11.58 7.67
N GLY A 160 10.32 -11.47 8.56
CA GLY A 160 11.63 -12.09 8.41
C GLY A 160 12.64 -11.27 7.60
N TRP A 161 12.34 -10.00 7.33
CA TRP A 161 13.21 -9.09 6.59
C TRP A 161 14.08 -8.27 7.54
N THR A 162 15.31 -7.99 7.10
CA THR A 162 16.21 -7.07 7.82
C THR A 162 15.81 -5.62 7.59
N GLN A 163 16.20 -4.73 8.50
CA GLN A 163 15.94 -3.30 8.36
C GLN A 163 16.54 -2.73 7.06
N GLN A 164 17.72 -3.21 6.66
CA GLN A 164 18.38 -2.77 5.43
C GLN A 164 17.57 -3.15 4.18
N GLN A 165 17.08 -4.39 4.09
CA GLN A 165 16.24 -4.82 2.96
C GLN A 165 14.93 -4.03 2.89
N VAL A 166 14.30 -3.77 4.04
CA VAL A 166 13.06 -2.99 4.10
C VAL A 166 13.29 -1.54 3.65
N GLN A 167 14.41 -0.94 4.04
CA GLN A 167 14.76 0.43 3.63
C GLN A 167 15.18 0.50 2.15
N ALA A 168 15.83 -0.53 1.60
CA ALA A 168 16.14 -0.59 0.18
C ALA A 168 14.88 -0.50 -0.70
N LEU A 169 13.78 -1.14 -0.26
CA LEU A 169 12.48 -1.00 -0.93
C LEU A 169 11.93 0.43 -0.90
N ALA A 170 12.29 1.24 0.09
CA ALA A 170 11.80 2.61 0.20
C ALA A 170 12.31 3.47 -0.96
N SER A 171 13.54 3.22 -1.42
CA SER A 171 14.21 3.98 -2.49
C SER A 171 13.49 3.87 -3.84
N ASP A 172 12.80 2.77 -4.09
CA ASP A 172 12.01 2.55 -5.31
C ASP A 172 10.77 3.48 -5.38
N TYR A 173 10.26 3.90 -4.22
CA TYR A 173 8.99 4.62 -4.09
C TYR A 173 9.13 6.01 -3.50
N GLU A 174 10.31 6.35 -2.96
CA GLU A 174 10.63 7.72 -2.62
C GLU A 174 10.40 8.55 -3.90
N PRO A 175 9.35 9.39 -3.93
CA PRO A 175 9.04 10.21 -5.09
C PRO A 175 10.29 11.01 -5.22
N HIS A 176 11.08 10.74 -6.28
CA HIS A 176 12.45 11.23 -6.40
C HIS A 176 12.47 12.62 -5.78
N LYS A 177 12.97 12.71 -4.52
CA LYS A 177 13.71 13.91 -4.18
C LYS A 177 14.61 14.00 -5.38
N LEU A 178 14.65 15.16 -6.00
CA LEU A 178 15.68 15.40 -6.98
C LEU A 178 17.06 15.30 -6.28
N SER A 179 17.44 14.18 -5.64
CA SER A 179 18.47 13.32 -6.18
C SER A 179 18.31 13.33 -7.69
N LEU A 180 18.87 14.40 -8.26
CA LEU A 180 19.37 14.41 -9.61
C LEU A 180 19.88 12.99 -9.82
N PRO A 181 19.30 12.21 -10.76
CA PRO A 181 20.09 11.15 -11.31
C PRO A 181 21.41 11.80 -11.68
N ASN A 182 22.50 11.06 -11.70
CA ASN A 182 23.74 11.53 -12.32
C ASN A 182 23.58 11.78 -13.85
N SER A 183 22.36 12.08 -14.28
CA SER A 183 21.89 12.77 -15.48
C SER A 183 21.17 14.06 -15.02
N GLY A 184 21.81 14.86 -14.17
CA GLY A 184 21.34 16.21 -13.92
C GLY A 184 21.31 16.90 -15.26
N VAL A 185 20.14 17.42 -15.69
CA VAL A 185 20.04 18.30 -16.85
C VAL A 185 21.22 19.25 -16.73
N THR A 186 22.23 19.05 -17.57
CA THR A 186 23.46 19.79 -17.41
C THR A 186 23.10 21.26 -17.60
N TYR A 187 23.89 22.17 -17.06
CA TYR A 187 23.62 23.59 -17.30
C TYR A 187 23.47 23.91 -18.80
N GLN A 188 24.19 23.18 -19.67
CA GLN A 188 24.05 23.27 -21.12
C GLN A 188 22.70 22.73 -21.62
N GLU A 189 22.22 21.59 -21.12
CA GLU A 189 20.92 21.04 -21.48
C GLU A 189 19.77 21.93 -20.99
N ALA A 190 19.88 22.55 -19.81
CA ALA A 190 18.89 23.50 -19.32
C ALA A 190 18.78 24.72 -20.23
N LEU A 191 19.93 25.25 -20.69
CA LEU A 191 20.01 26.33 -21.66
C LEU A 191 19.36 25.91 -23.00
N ARG A 192 19.67 24.70 -23.51
CA ARG A 192 19.04 24.15 -24.72
C ARG A 192 17.54 23.97 -24.57
N LEU A 193 17.07 23.50 -23.42
CA LEU A 193 15.66 23.24 -23.14
C LEU A 193 14.84 24.54 -23.13
N LEU A 194 15.39 25.62 -22.59
CA LEU A 194 14.79 26.95 -22.69
C LEU A 194 15.05 27.66 -24.03
N GLY A 195 15.93 27.11 -24.88
CA GLY A 195 16.33 27.71 -26.16
C GLY A 195 17.11 29.02 -26.01
N VAL A 196 17.94 29.10 -24.97
CA VAL A 196 18.75 30.29 -24.62
C VAL A 196 20.23 29.93 -24.54
N SER A 197 21.10 30.93 -24.65
CA SER A 197 22.56 30.76 -24.57
C SER A 197 23.11 31.10 -23.18
N ALA A 198 24.35 30.69 -22.92
CA ALA A 198 25.12 31.15 -21.75
C ALA A 198 25.51 32.65 -21.81
N THR A 199 25.09 33.39 -22.83
CA THR A 199 25.28 34.85 -22.91
C THR A 199 23.95 35.58 -22.92
N SER A 200 22.82 34.86 -22.78
CA SER A 200 21.49 35.46 -22.78
C SER A 200 21.25 36.29 -21.52
N GLU A 201 20.60 37.43 -21.71
CA GLU A 201 20.20 38.34 -20.64
C GLU A 201 19.10 37.72 -19.76
N PRO A 202 19.04 38.02 -18.45
CA PRO A 202 18.01 37.48 -17.55
C PRO A 202 16.57 37.72 -18.05
N SER A 203 16.33 38.86 -18.70
CA SER A 203 15.02 39.20 -19.28
C SER A 203 14.63 38.26 -20.42
N GLN A 204 15.59 37.84 -21.26
CA GLN A 204 15.39 36.89 -22.35
C GLN A 204 15.09 35.49 -21.80
N ILE A 205 15.79 35.07 -20.75
CA ILE A 205 15.58 33.77 -20.08
C ILE A 205 14.16 33.70 -19.51
N LYS A 206 13.73 34.73 -18.76
CA LYS A 206 12.36 34.83 -18.21
C LYS A 206 11.29 34.83 -19.30
N ARG A 207 11.54 35.50 -20.43
CA ARG A 207 10.61 35.53 -21.57
C ARG A 207 10.49 34.16 -22.24
N ALA A 208 11.61 33.49 -22.49
CA ALA A 208 11.65 32.16 -23.09
C ALA A 208 10.92 31.13 -22.21
N TYR A 209 11.19 31.16 -20.90
CA TYR A 209 10.51 30.31 -19.91
C TYR A 209 8.99 30.51 -19.89
N ARG A 210 8.50 31.75 -19.77
CA ARG A 210 7.05 32.05 -19.77
C ARG A 210 6.38 31.58 -21.06
N ARG A 211 7.04 31.76 -22.21
CA ARG A 211 6.54 31.31 -23.51
C ARG A 211 6.40 29.80 -23.57
N LEU A 212 7.41 29.05 -23.11
CA LEU A 212 7.40 27.59 -23.14
C LEU A 212 6.38 27.01 -22.15
N LEU A 213 6.27 27.58 -20.94
CA LEU A 213 5.24 27.19 -19.98
C LEU A 213 3.83 27.38 -20.52
N SER A 214 3.55 28.54 -21.14
CA SER A 214 2.22 28.80 -21.70
C SER A 214 1.84 27.83 -22.83
N ARG A 215 2.82 27.30 -23.57
CA ARG A 215 2.61 26.31 -24.64
C ARG A 215 2.33 24.91 -24.11
N HIS A 216 2.95 24.53 -23.01
CA HIS A 216 2.86 23.19 -22.44
C HIS A 216 1.97 23.10 -21.19
N HIS A 217 1.19 24.14 -20.89
CA HIS A 217 0.36 24.16 -19.69
C HIS A 217 -0.72 23.05 -19.75
N PRO A 218 -0.79 22.15 -18.75
CA PRO A 218 -1.69 21.00 -18.79
C PRO A 218 -3.15 21.41 -18.89
N ASP A 219 -3.59 22.45 -18.17
CA ASP A 219 -4.98 22.92 -18.24
C ASP A 219 -5.38 23.43 -19.63
N LYS A 220 -4.46 24.10 -20.33
CA LYS A 220 -4.71 24.62 -21.67
C LYS A 220 -4.79 23.48 -22.69
N ILE A 221 -3.95 22.46 -22.51
CA ILE A 221 -3.94 21.26 -23.35
C ILE A 221 -5.20 20.41 -23.08
N ALA A 222 -5.59 20.23 -21.82
CA ALA A 222 -6.83 19.56 -21.43
C ALA A 222 -8.08 20.27 -22.00
N GLY A 223 -8.12 21.60 -21.92
CA GLY A 223 -9.22 22.42 -22.47
C GLY A 223 -9.33 22.41 -24.00
N SER A 224 -8.32 21.92 -24.72
CA SER A 224 -8.29 21.81 -26.19
C SER A 224 -8.78 20.45 -26.73
N GLY A 225 -9.31 19.58 -25.87
CA GLY A 225 -9.79 18.25 -26.25
C GLY A 225 -8.68 17.19 -26.37
N ALA A 226 -7.54 17.42 -25.72
CA ALA A 226 -6.41 16.50 -25.74
C ALA A 226 -6.70 15.20 -24.97
N THR A 227 -6.04 14.11 -25.38
CA THR A 227 -6.12 12.81 -24.72
C THR A 227 -5.42 12.85 -23.34
N PRO A 228 -5.77 11.92 -22.43
CA PRO A 228 -5.09 11.82 -21.13
C PRO A 228 -3.58 11.65 -21.23
N LEU A 229 -3.09 10.99 -22.29
CA LEU A 229 -1.66 10.84 -22.56
C LEU A 229 -1.00 12.19 -22.85
N GLN A 230 -1.62 13.01 -23.70
CA GLN A 230 -1.10 14.34 -24.05
C GLN A 230 -1.11 15.31 -22.86
N VAL A 231 -2.11 15.23 -21.98
CA VAL A 231 -2.13 16.00 -20.73
C VAL A 231 -1.00 15.57 -19.80
N ARG A 232 -0.69 14.27 -19.75
CA ARG A 232 0.45 13.76 -18.99
C ARG A 232 1.79 14.23 -19.57
N GLU A 233 1.98 14.15 -20.89
CA GLU A 233 3.17 14.66 -21.57
C GLU A 233 3.37 16.18 -21.33
N ALA A 234 2.28 16.94 -21.37
CA ALA A 234 2.29 18.36 -21.04
C ALA A 234 2.73 18.64 -19.60
N THR A 235 2.27 17.81 -18.67
CA THR A 235 2.64 17.88 -17.24
C THR A 235 4.12 17.58 -17.05
N ASP A 236 4.62 16.52 -17.68
CA ASP A 236 6.03 16.13 -17.62
C ASP A 236 6.92 17.22 -18.23
N ARG A 237 6.52 17.79 -19.38
CA ARG A 237 7.26 18.87 -20.04
C ARG A 237 7.27 20.16 -19.21
N THR A 238 6.17 20.49 -18.54
CA THR A 238 6.06 21.63 -17.64
C THR A 238 7.02 21.47 -16.45
N ARG A 239 7.11 20.25 -15.89
CA ARG A 239 8.04 19.93 -14.82
C ARG A 239 9.51 20.09 -15.25
N GLU A 240 9.86 19.63 -16.45
CA GLU A 240 11.21 19.82 -17.01
C GLU A 240 11.57 21.29 -17.18
N LEU A 241 10.63 22.12 -17.67
CA LEU A 241 10.81 23.56 -17.83
C LEU A 241 11.06 24.27 -16.50
N HIS A 242 10.33 23.91 -15.44
CA HIS A 242 10.55 24.43 -14.10
C HIS A 242 11.94 24.07 -13.58
N ASN A 243 12.38 22.82 -13.76
CA ASN A 243 13.69 22.37 -13.34
C ASN A 243 14.82 23.11 -14.07
N ALA A 244 14.72 23.25 -15.39
CA ALA A 244 15.69 23.98 -16.21
C ALA A 244 15.80 25.46 -15.79
N TYR A 245 14.66 26.14 -15.61
CA TYR A 245 14.64 27.54 -15.17
C TYR A 245 15.23 27.72 -13.77
N ARG A 246 14.91 26.83 -12.82
CA ARG A 246 15.46 26.86 -11.47
C ARG A 246 16.98 26.73 -11.48
N LEU A 247 17.52 25.77 -12.23
CA LEU A 247 18.97 25.56 -12.35
C LEU A 247 19.68 26.77 -12.96
N ILE A 248 19.10 27.38 -14.00
CA ILE A 248 19.68 28.58 -14.62
C ILE A 248 19.64 29.77 -13.67
N ARG A 249 18.54 29.92 -12.92
CA ARG A 249 18.37 30.99 -11.94
C ARG A 249 19.36 30.85 -10.78
N GLU A 250 19.54 29.64 -10.24
CA GLU A 250 20.51 29.35 -9.17
C GLU A 250 21.94 29.69 -9.59
N ARG A 251 22.32 29.41 -10.85
CA ARG A 251 23.69 29.66 -11.34
C ARG A 251 23.96 31.11 -11.75
N ARG A 252 22.92 31.88 -12.09
CA ARG A 252 23.05 33.29 -12.55
C ARG A 252 22.60 34.33 -11.54
N ASP A 253 22.12 33.89 -10.38
CA ASP A 253 21.74 34.74 -9.24
C ASP A 253 20.84 35.94 -9.59
N PHE A 254 19.86 35.73 -10.47
CA PHE A 254 18.84 36.75 -10.76
C PHE A 254 17.51 36.41 -10.10
N ARG A 255 16.90 37.39 -9.42
CA ARG A 255 15.58 37.27 -8.78
C ARG A 255 14.44 37.41 -9.79
#